data_AF-A0A1X1NA06-F1
#
_entry.id   AF-A0A1X1NA06-F1
#
_cell.length_a   1.000
_cell.length_b   1.000
_cell.length_c   1.000
_cell.angle_alpha   90.00
_cell.angle_beta   90.00
_cell.angle_gamma   90.00
#
_symmetry.space_group_name_H-M   'P 1'
#
loop_
_entity.id
_entity.type
_entity.pdbx_description
1 polymer ?
#
loop_
_entity_poly.entity_id
_entity_poly.type
_entity_poly.pdbx_seq_one_letter_code
_entity_poly.pdbx_strand_id
1 'polypeptide(L)' 'LFADEPTGALDSLTGEQVMELLVGTAREQGTTVILVTHEPRVAAYADREAVVRDGRASTFAAERIAP' A
#
# COMPACT_ATOMS: atom_id res chain seq x y z
N LEU A 1 4.85 9.39 4.31
CA LEU A 1 3.62 9.04 5.06
C LEU A 1 3.72 7.58 5.49
N PHE A 2 3.38 7.27 6.75
CA PHE A 2 3.23 5.89 7.23
C PHE A 2 1.75 5.61 7.43
N ALA A 3 1.25 4.51 6.87
CA ALA A 3 -0.15 4.11 6.96
C ALA A 3 -0.24 2.65 7.43
N ASP A 4 -0.71 2.45 8.66
CA ASP A 4 -0.88 1.12 9.26
C ASP A 4 -2.35 0.70 9.14
N GLU A 5 -2.62 -0.28 8.28
CA GLU A 5 -3.95 -0.76 7.92
C GLU A 5 -4.96 0.37 7.58
N PRO A 6 -4.66 1.24 6.59
CA PRO A 6 -5.40 2.49 6.36
C PRO A 6 -6.89 2.32 6.02
N THR A 7 -7.29 1.11 5.58
CA THR A 7 -8.65 0.79 5.15
C THR A 7 -9.34 -0.26 6.01
N GLY A 8 -8.71 -0.74 7.10
CA GLY A 8 -9.19 -1.92 7.85
C GLY A 8 -10.58 -1.75 8.50
N ALA A 9 -11.07 -0.51 8.63
CA ALA A 9 -12.40 -0.20 9.16
C ALA A 9 -13.44 0.19 8.08
N LEU A 10 -13.06 0.16 6.80
CA LEU A 10 -13.89 0.61 5.69
C LEU A 10 -14.48 -0.57 4.92
N ASP A 11 -15.63 -0.36 4.29
CA ASP A 11 -16.11 -1.30 3.28
C ASP A 11 -15.22 -1.26 2.03
N SER A 12 -15.33 -2.29 1.18
CA SER A 12 -14.43 -2.44 0.03
C SER A 12 -14.44 -1.27 -0.94
N LEU A 13 -15.61 -0.64 -1.18
CA LEU A 13 -15.72 0.48 -2.12
C LEU A 13 -15.07 1.74 -1.53
N THR A 14 -15.40 2.04 -0.28
CA THR A 14 -14.83 3.21 0.42
C THR A 14 -13.32 3.05 0.57
N GLY A 15 -12.84 1.84 0.88
CA GLY A 15 -11.41 1.53 0.96
C GLY A 15 -10.66 1.79 -0.35
N GLU A 16 -11.23 1.39 -1.49
CA GLU A 16 -10.66 1.63 -2.82
C GLU A 16 -10.51 3.13 -3.11
N GLN A 17 -11.57 3.91 -2.86
CA GLN A 17 -11.56 5.37 -3.06
C GLN A 17 -10.53 6.08 -2.19
N VAL A 18 -10.41 5.67 -0.91
CA VAL A 18 -9.41 6.25 0.00
C VAL A 18 -8.00 5.94 -0.48
N MET A 19 -7.73 4.72 -0.95
CA MET A 19 -6.42 4.34 -1.45
C MET A 19 -6.05 5.07 -2.75
N GLU A 20 -6.99 5.24 -3.68
CA GLU A 20 -6.80 6.03 -4.89
C GLU A 20 -6.40 7.48 -4.57
N LEU A 21 -7.13 8.12 -3.65
CA LEU A 21 -6.84 9.50 -3.23
C LEU A 21 -5.49 9.59 -2.51
N LEU A 22 -5.21 8.68 -1.58
CA LEU A 22 -3.98 8.68 -0.79
C LEU A 22 -2.75 8.50 -1.68
N VAL A 23 -2.77 7.51 -2.57
CA VAL A 23 -1.62 7.19 -3.44
C VAL A 23 -1.51 8.19 -4.58
N GLY A 24 -2.63 8.63 -5.17
CA GLY A 24 -2.65 9.67 -6.19
C GLY A 24 -2.05 10.98 -5.68
N THR A 25 -2.53 11.45 -4.52
CA THR A 25 -2.01 12.68 -3.88
C THR A 25 -0.54 12.55 -3.53
N ALA A 26 -0.12 11.40 -2.99
CA ALA A 26 1.28 11.18 -2.64
C ALA A 26 2.19 11.23 -3.88
N ARG A 27 1.75 10.64 -5.01
CA ARG A 27 2.47 10.70 -6.30
C ARG A 27 2.58 12.13 -6.83
N GLU A 28 1.49 12.88 -6.83
CA GLU A 28 1.49 14.29 -7.25
C GLU A 28 2.44 15.16 -6.43
N GLN A 29 2.55 14.88 -5.14
CA GLN A 29 3.41 15.64 -4.22
C GLN A 29 4.84 15.07 -4.11
N GLY A 30 5.18 14.00 -4.83
CA GLY A 30 6.47 13.32 -4.70
C GLY A 30 6.74 12.75 -3.28
N THR A 31 5.67 12.43 -2.54
CA THR A 31 5.75 11.94 -1.17
C THR A 31 5.83 10.42 -1.15
N THR A 32 6.85 9.87 -0.49
CA THR A 32 6.94 8.42 -0.25
C THR A 32 5.89 7.96 0.76
N VAL A 33 5.17 6.89 0.42
CA VAL A 33 4.21 6.21 1.30
C VAL A 33 4.75 4.84 1.67
N ILE A 34 4.72 4.51 2.96
CA ILE A 34 4.91 3.14 3.45
C ILE A 34 3.57 2.70 4.03
N LEU A 35 2.99 1.66 3.44
CA LEU A 35 1.73 1.07 3.88
C LEU A 35 1.98 -0.31 4.49
N VAL A 36 1.25 -0.61 5.56
CA VAL A 36 1.17 -1.95 6.15
C VAL A 36 -0.25 -2.44 5.98
N THR A 37 -0.40 -3.64 5.44
CA THR A 37 -1.71 -4.26 5.24
C THR A 37 -1.54 -5.78 5.13
N HIS A 38 -2.58 -6.50 5.52
CA HIS A 38 -2.74 -7.92 5.23
C HIS A 38 -3.65 -8.18 4.02
N GLU A 39 -4.20 -7.14 3.39
CA GLU A 39 -5.13 -7.23 2.26
C GLU A 39 -4.40 -7.12 0.90
N PRO A 40 -4.46 -8.15 0.04
CA PRO A 40 -3.77 -8.12 -1.27
C PRO A 40 -4.22 -6.97 -2.19
N ARG A 41 -5.48 -6.53 -2.07
CA ARG A 41 -6.03 -5.43 -2.89
C ARG A 41 -5.41 -4.09 -2.51
N VAL A 42 -5.19 -3.86 -1.22
CA VAL A 42 -4.53 -2.65 -0.71
C VAL A 42 -3.03 -2.69 -1.04
N ALA A 43 -2.40 -3.86 -0.90
CA ALA A 43 -1.00 -4.06 -1.28
C ALA A 43 -0.74 -3.78 -2.77
N ALA A 44 -1.71 -4.05 -3.65
CA ALA A 44 -1.60 -3.81 -5.08
C ALA A 44 -1.43 -2.33 -5.47
N TYR A 45 -1.70 -1.38 -4.56
CA TYR A 45 -1.41 0.04 -4.77
C TYR A 45 0.07 0.40 -4.59
N ALA A 46 0.88 -0.48 -3.98
CA ALA A 46 2.29 -0.24 -3.75
C ALA A 46 3.12 -0.56 -5.00
N ASP A 47 4.12 0.28 -5.29
CA ASP A 47 5.06 0.03 -6.38
C ASP A 47 5.99 -1.17 -6.06
N ARG A 48 6.19 -1.44 -4.76
CA ARG A 48 7.04 -2.52 -4.25
C ARG A 48 6.43 -3.14 -3.00
N GLU A 49 6.54 -4.45 -2.88
CA GLU A 49 6.02 -5.22 -1.76
C GLU A 49 7.15 -5.97 -1.05
N ALA A 50 7.11 -5.97 0.28
CA ALA A 50 7.93 -6.83 1.13
C ALA A 50 7.02 -7.55 2.11
N VAL A 51 7.28 -8.85 2.33
CA VAL A 51 6.50 -9.67 3.25
C VAL A 51 7.25 -9.76 4.57
N VAL A 52 6.58 -9.46 5.67
CA VAL A 52 7.13 -9.66 7.02
C VAL A 52 6.54 -10.94 7.61
N ARG A 53 7.41 -11.84 8.05
CA ARG A 53 7.04 -13.09 8.72
C ARG A 53 8.01 -13.39 9.84
N ASP A 54 7.50 -13.70 11.03
CA ASP A 54 8.30 -14.06 12.21
C ASP A 54 9.42 -13.03 12.52
N GLY A 55 9.09 -11.73 12.39
CA GLY A 55 10.02 -10.62 12.59
C GLY A 55 11.08 -10.45 11.50
N ARG A 56 10.98 -11.18 10.38
CA ARG A 56 11.89 -11.10 9.23
C ARG A 56 11.19 -10.55 8.01
N ALA A 57 11.78 -9.54 7.38
CA ALA A 57 11.31 -9.01 6.11
C ALA A 57 11.96 -9.78 4.94
N SER A 58 11.16 -10.12 3.93
CA SER A 58 11.68 -10.54 2.65
C SER A 58 12.39 -9.37 1.96
N THR A 59 13.26 -9.68 1.00
CA THR A 59 13.63 -8.69 0.00
C THR A 59 12.38 -8.23 -0.75
N PHE A 60 12.39 -6.99 -1.23
CA PHE A 60 11.33 -6.52 -2.10
C PHE A 60 11.19 -7.44 -3.31
N ALA A 61 9.96 -7.82 -3.65
CA ALA A 61 9.69 -8.46 -4.93
C ALA A 61 10.16 -7.53 -6.06
N ALA A 62 10.57 -8.12 -7.19
CA ALA A 62 10.99 -7.36 -8.38
C ALA A 62 9.92 -6.33 -8.74
N GLU A 63 10.38 -5.16 -9.19
CA GLU A 63 9.55 -3.98 -9.45
C GLU A 63 8.35 -4.35 -10.32
N ARG A 64 7.15 -4.29 -9.75
CA ARG A 64 5.93 -4.38 -10.51
C ARG A 64 5.54 -2.95 -10.82
N ILE A 65 5.86 -2.51 -12.03
CA ILE A 65 5.28 -1.31 -12.60
C ILE A 65 3.79 -1.62 -12.71
N ALA A 66 3.00 -1.17 -11.74
CA ALA A 66 1.55 -1.11 -11.90
C ALA A 66 1.25 -0.32 -13.18
N PRO A 67 0.29 -0.75 -14.01
CA PRO A 67 0.03 -0.15 -15.33
C PRO A 67 -0.29 1.35 -15.25
#